data_AF-A0ABD3YFW4-F1
#
_entry.id   AF-A0ABD3YFW4-F1
#
_cell.length_a   1.000
_cell.length_b   1.000
_cell.length_c   1.000
_cell.angle_alpha   90.00
_cell.angle_beta   90.00
_cell.angle_gamma   90.00
#
_symmetry.space_group_name_H-M   'P 1'
#
loop_
_entity.id
_entity.type
_entity.pdbx_description
1 polymer ?
#
loop_
_entity_poly.entity_id
_entity_poly.type
_entity_poly.pdbx_seq_one_letter_code
_entity_poly.pdbx_strand_id
1 'polypeptide(L)'
;MIKDRLITLFNKERTSVWFEKETGIDRYRWGNVRNGKARITDAEIEAVIALFPQYALWLVTGEVAPDSGQTSPEYDEAHRNLAGQDAG
;
A
#
# COMPACT_ATOMS: atom_id res chain seq x y z
N MET A 1 -3.49 -5.93 -10.69
CA MET A 1 -4.83 -5.97 -10.04
C MET A 1 -4.75 -5.34 -8.65
N ILE A 2 -5.88 -4.97 -8.01
CA ILE A 2 -5.90 -4.37 -6.66
C ILE A 2 -5.08 -5.16 -5.64
N LYS A 3 -5.09 -6.50 -5.75
CA LYS A 3 -4.30 -7.39 -4.93
C LYS A 3 -2.80 -7.18 -5.05
N ASP A 4 -2.31 -7.06 -6.26
CA ASP A 4 -0.88 -6.88 -6.51
C ASP A 4 -0.41 -5.55 -5.92
N ARG A 5 -1.22 -4.49 -6.08
CA ARG A 5 -0.97 -3.17 -5.48
C ARG A 5 -0.99 -3.21 -3.95
N LEU A 6 -1.94 -3.91 -3.34
CA LEU A 6 -1.94 -4.10 -1.88
C LEU A 6 -0.65 -4.81 -1.44
N ILE A 7 -0.22 -5.85 -2.17
CA ILE A 7 0.98 -6.63 -1.81
C ILE A 7 2.25 -5.78 -1.84
N THR A 8 2.38 -4.79 -2.73
CA THR A 8 3.57 -3.92 -2.77
C THR A 8 3.69 -3.01 -1.54
N LEU A 9 2.63 -2.85 -0.75
CA LEU A 9 2.70 -2.10 0.51
C LEU A 9 3.38 -2.90 1.63
N PHE A 10 3.55 -4.22 1.48
CA PHE A 10 4.35 -5.01 2.41
C PHE A 10 5.85 -4.78 2.18
N ASN A 11 6.60 -4.62 3.26
CA ASN A 11 8.06 -4.57 3.21
C ASN A 11 8.66 -5.10 4.53
N LYS A 12 9.97 -4.87 4.74
CA LYS A 12 10.68 -5.33 5.96
C LYS A 12 10.12 -4.73 7.27
N GLU A 13 9.50 -3.55 7.19
CA GLU A 13 8.91 -2.82 8.33
C GLU A 13 7.40 -3.08 8.44
N ARG A 14 6.70 -3.18 7.30
CA ARG A 14 5.26 -3.42 7.18
C ARG A 14 4.99 -4.90 6.92
N THR A 15 5.15 -5.71 7.96
CA THR A 15 4.89 -7.15 7.93
C THR A 15 3.41 -7.47 8.23
N SER A 16 2.99 -8.73 8.10
CA SER A 16 1.63 -9.15 8.48
C SER A 16 1.29 -8.89 9.95
N VAL A 17 2.29 -8.97 10.85
CA VAL A 17 2.14 -8.62 12.27
C VAL A 17 1.96 -7.12 12.45
N TRP A 18 2.67 -6.31 11.65
CA TRP A 18 2.49 -4.86 11.66
C TRP A 18 1.07 -4.50 11.21
N PHE A 19 0.61 -5.05 10.09
CA PHE A 19 -0.76 -4.80 9.62
C PHE A 19 -1.82 -5.25 10.63
N GLU A 20 -1.62 -6.38 11.31
CA GLU A 20 -2.53 -6.80 12.40
C GLU A 20 -2.61 -5.77 13.52
N LYS A 21 -1.46 -5.27 13.98
CA LYS A 21 -1.42 -4.23 15.03
C LYS A 21 -2.15 -2.96 14.59
N GLU A 22 -1.95 -2.53 13.35
CA GLU A 22 -2.50 -1.25 12.86
C GLU A 22 -3.97 -1.35 12.43
N THR A 23 -4.45 -2.53 12.02
CA THR A 23 -5.80 -2.71 11.45
C THR A 23 -6.73 -3.53 12.33
N GLY A 24 -6.21 -4.30 13.28
CA GLY A 24 -6.96 -5.31 14.04
C GLY A 24 -7.33 -6.56 13.24
N ILE A 25 -6.99 -6.64 11.94
CA ILE A 25 -7.22 -7.82 11.12
C ILE A 25 -6.11 -8.85 11.38
N ASP A 26 -6.50 -10.08 11.67
CA ASP A 26 -5.59 -11.17 12.03
C ASP A 26 -4.36 -11.32 11.10
N ARG A 27 -3.18 -11.53 11.66
CA ARG A 27 -1.93 -11.64 10.88
C ARG A 27 -1.92 -12.80 9.89
N TYR A 28 -2.61 -13.90 10.17
CA TYR A 28 -2.73 -15.02 9.24
C TYR A 28 -3.64 -14.66 8.08
N ARG A 29 -4.64 -13.81 8.30
CA ARG A 29 -5.45 -13.22 7.22
C ARG A 29 -4.56 -12.39 6.29
N TRP A 30 -3.76 -11.47 6.82
CA TRP A 30 -2.79 -10.71 6.02
C TRP A 30 -1.75 -11.61 5.32
N GLY A 31 -1.27 -12.65 6.01
CA GLY A 31 -0.37 -13.65 5.44
C GLY A 31 -1.02 -14.41 4.28
N ASN A 32 -2.30 -14.77 4.37
CA ASN A 32 -3.01 -15.46 3.29
C ASN A 32 -3.26 -14.55 2.09
N VAL A 33 -3.59 -13.26 2.32
CA VAL A 33 -3.71 -12.26 1.24
C VAL A 33 -2.37 -12.09 0.54
N ARG A 34 -1.29 -11.86 1.30
CA ARG A 34 0.07 -11.65 0.78
C ARG A 34 0.58 -12.83 -0.04
N ASN A 35 0.36 -14.06 0.43
CA ASN A 35 0.78 -15.28 -0.26
C ASN A 35 -0.22 -15.74 -1.33
N GLY A 36 -1.26 -14.95 -1.57
CA GLY A 36 -2.27 -15.20 -2.57
C GLY A 36 -3.22 -16.37 -2.31
N LYS A 37 -3.22 -16.91 -1.09
CA LYS A 37 -4.12 -17.98 -0.61
C LYS A 37 -5.54 -17.47 -0.33
N ALA A 38 -5.72 -16.17 -0.23
CA ALA A 38 -7.02 -15.53 -0.05
C ALA A 38 -7.31 -14.46 -1.11
N ARG A 39 -8.59 -14.28 -1.42
CA ARG A 39 -9.09 -13.07 -2.08
C ARG A 39 -9.19 -11.95 -1.06
N ILE A 40 -8.87 -10.74 -1.49
CA ILE A 40 -9.06 -9.50 -0.72
C ILE A 40 -10.55 -9.21 -0.63
N THR A 41 -11.01 -8.81 0.55
CA THR A 41 -12.36 -8.30 0.78
C THR A 41 -12.35 -6.79 0.98
N ASP A 42 -13.53 -6.21 1.07
CA ASP A 42 -13.77 -4.82 1.48
C ASP A 42 -13.02 -4.44 2.75
N ALA A 43 -13.07 -5.26 3.80
CA ALA A 43 -12.40 -5.00 5.07
C ALA A 43 -10.88 -4.73 4.93
N GLU A 44 -10.18 -5.52 4.12
CA GLU A 44 -8.75 -5.27 3.88
C GLU A 44 -8.50 -4.02 3.04
N ILE A 45 -9.39 -3.72 2.09
CA ILE A 45 -9.28 -2.52 1.24
C ILE A 45 -9.47 -1.27 2.11
N GLU A 46 -10.54 -1.22 2.91
CA GLU A 46 -10.83 -0.10 3.81
C GLU A 46 -9.72 0.11 4.83
N ALA A 47 -9.21 -0.98 5.42
CA ALA A 47 -8.10 -0.90 6.37
C ALA A 47 -6.83 -0.31 5.72
N VAL A 48 -6.49 -0.74 4.50
CA VAL A 48 -5.32 -0.20 3.79
C VAL A 48 -5.52 1.25 3.38
N ILE A 49 -6.72 1.64 2.94
CA ILE A 49 -7.04 3.05 2.62
C ILE A 49 -6.92 3.92 3.86
N ALA A 50 -7.37 3.44 5.03
CA ALA A 50 -7.23 4.18 6.28
C ALA A 50 -5.76 4.38 6.70
N LEU A 51 -4.90 3.38 6.47
CA LEU A 51 -3.47 3.47 6.79
C LEU A 51 -2.67 4.31 5.79
N PHE A 52 -3.06 4.29 4.52
CA PHE A 52 -2.37 4.96 3.43
C PHE A 52 -3.35 5.77 2.58
N PRO A 53 -3.96 6.84 3.13
CA PRO A 53 -4.99 7.61 2.43
C PRO A 53 -4.48 8.26 1.14
N GLN A 54 -3.18 8.56 1.06
CA GLN A 54 -2.54 9.09 -0.15
C GLN A 54 -2.49 8.06 -1.29
N TYR A 55 -2.64 6.78 -1.00
CA TYR A 55 -2.60 5.71 -2.01
C TYR A 55 -3.99 5.21 -2.40
N ALA A 56 -5.09 5.84 -1.94
CA ALA A 56 -6.44 5.32 -2.12
C ALA A 56 -6.85 5.21 -3.60
N LEU A 57 -6.64 6.27 -4.39
CA LEU A 57 -6.92 6.27 -5.82
C LEU A 57 -6.13 5.18 -6.54
N TRP A 58 -4.84 5.13 -6.29
CA TRP A 58 -3.94 4.14 -6.90
C TRP A 58 -4.30 2.71 -6.50
N LEU A 59 -4.63 2.48 -5.23
CA LEU A 59 -4.98 1.15 -4.74
C LEU A 59 -6.20 0.59 -5.47
N VAL A 60 -7.22 1.41 -5.70
CA VAL A 60 -8.51 0.98 -6.29
C VAL A 60 -8.48 1.02 -7.81
N THR A 61 -7.99 2.09 -8.42
CA THR A 61 -8.04 2.31 -9.87
C THR A 61 -6.72 1.94 -10.55
N GLY A 62 -5.59 2.24 -9.91
CA GLY A 62 -4.25 2.15 -10.52
C GLY A 62 -3.74 3.45 -11.06
N GLU A 63 -4.57 4.48 -11.02
CA GLU A 63 -4.23 5.83 -11.44
C GLU A 63 -3.62 6.60 -10.27
N VAL A 64 -2.87 7.65 -10.59
CA VAL A 64 -2.33 8.61 -9.63
C VAL A 64 -2.81 10.00 -10.01
N ALA A 65 -3.03 10.84 -9.01
CA ALA A 65 -3.30 12.27 -9.16
C ALA A 65 -2.42 13.04 -8.15
N PRO A 66 -1.11 13.22 -8.43
CA PRO A 66 -0.17 13.83 -7.49
C PRO A 66 -0.57 15.23 -7.05
N ASP A 67 -1.16 16.03 -7.94
CA ASP A 67 -1.65 17.39 -7.63
C ASP A 67 -2.76 17.40 -6.56
N SER A 68 -3.45 16.26 -6.38
CA SER A 68 -4.46 16.06 -5.33
C SER A 68 -3.93 15.27 -4.14
N GLY A 69 -2.62 15.05 -4.03
CA GLY A 69 -1.99 14.23 -2.99
C GLY A 69 -2.31 12.73 -3.10
N GLN A 70 -2.84 12.28 -4.24
CA GLN A 70 -3.13 10.87 -4.49
C GLN A 70 -1.98 10.26 -5.31
N THR A 71 -1.06 9.58 -4.65
CA THR A 71 0.18 9.06 -5.25
C THR A 71 0.23 7.54 -5.21
N SER A 72 1.40 6.98 -5.53
CA SER A 72 1.71 5.56 -5.40
C SER A 72 3.08 5.38 -4.76
N PRO A 73 3.36 4.20 -4.16
CA PRO A 73 4.70 3.93 -3.60
C PRO A 73 5.84 4.13 -4.62
N GLU A 74 5.61 3.76 -5.88
CA GLU A 74 6.58 3.91 -6.97
C GLU A 74 6.78 5.39 -7.33
N TYR A 75 5.69 6.17 -7.42
CA TYR A 75 5.77 7.61 -7.64
C TYR A 75 6.56 8.30 -6.53
N ASP A 76 6.26 7.98 -5.27
CA ASP A 76 6.93 8.55 -4.10
C ASP A 76 8.42 8.15 -4.04
N GLU A 77 8.76 6.93 -4.43
CA GLU A 77 10.16 6.48 -4.55
C GLU A 77 10.91 7.23 -5.65
N ALA A 78 10.33 7.35 -6.85
CA ALA A 78 10.92 8.10 -7.95
C ALA A 78 11.11 9.58 -7.59
N HIS A 79 10.10 10.20 -6.98
CA HIS A 79 10.15 11.60 -6.58
C HIS A 79 11.23 11.88 -5.52
N ARG A 80 11.39 10.97 -4.54
CA ARG A 80 12.48 11.07 -3.54
C ARG A 80 13.87 10.97 -4.18
N ASN A 81 14.04 10.10 -5.17
CA ASN A 81 15.33 9.93 -5.85
C ASN A 81 15.70 11.15 -6.69
N LEU A 82 14.73 11.81 -7.32
CA LEU A 82 14.94 13.06 -8.07
C LEU A 82 15.36 14.21 -7.15
N ALA A 83 14.67 14.40 -6.02
CA ALA A 83 15.03 15.42 -5.04
C ALA A 83 16.44 15.24 -4.45
N GLY A 84 16.96 14.01 -4.42
CA GLY A 84 18.32 13.70 -3.99
C GLY A 84 19.41 13.93 -5.04
N GLN A 85 19.05 14.15 -6.31
CA GLN A 85 19.99 14.29 -7.42
C GLN A 85 20.40 15.74 -7.74
N ASP A 86 19.67 16.75 -7.23
CA ASP A 86 19.98 18.18 -7.40
C ASP A 86 21.02 18.74 -6.40
N ALA A 87 21.86 17.89 -5.82
CA ALA A 87 22.94 18.29 -4.90
C ALA A 87 24.33 18.04 -5.52
N GLY A 88 24.63 18.71 -6.64
CA GLY A 88 25.92 18.64 -7.33
C GLY A 88 26.24 19.91 -8.10
#